data_AF-A0A7V0W061-F1
#
_entry.id   AF-A0A7V0W061-F1
#
_cell.length_a   1.000
_cell.length_b   1.000
_cell.length_c   1.000
_cell.angle_alpha   90.00
_cell.angle_beta   90.00
_cell.angle_gamma   90.00
#
_symmetry.space_group_name_H-M   'P 1'
#
loop_
_entity.id
_entity.type
_entity.pdbx_description
1 polymer ?
#
loop_
_entity_poly.entity_id
_entity_poly.type
_entity_poly.pdbx_seq_one_letter_code
_entity_poly.pdbx_strand_id
1 'polypeptide(L)'
;MRIHQKNRDNYEKGFVLVLALMLITLMSVLAITSFELVISTTRITNNHKKYLQALYIADSGIEHTLCVLSKINWAGFNWQESSFSNLNLSNVDASSNNPDWFYSSGSWQMTNSNDLGNSYTVTMTMIVDGNNPNNNRFRVESTGTVSSFTKTIVAEIGNIPDPKILLWMEKEM
;
A
#
# COMPACT_ATOMS: atom_id res chain seq x y z
N MET A 1 56.03 57.77 -16.58
CA MET A 1 54.87 57.63 -15.66
C MET A 1 53.74 56.71 -16.17
N ARG A 2 53.57 56.47 -17.48
CA ARG A 2 52.49 55.61 -18.03
C ARG A 2 52.63 54.09 -17.78
N ILE A 3 53.82 53.58 -17.46
CA ILE A 3 54.07 52.14 -17.31
C ILE A 3 53.41 51.57 -16.03
N HIS A 4 53.27 52.40 -14.98
CA HIS A 4 52.62 51.99 -13.73
C HIS A 4 51.09 51.85 -13.83
N GLN A 5 50.43 52.56 -14.75
CA GLN A 5 48.99 52.45 -14.97
C GLN A 5 48.61 51.13 -15.66
N LYS A 6 49.38 50.72 -16.68
CA LYS A 6 49.11 49.50 -17.45
C LYS A 6 49.21 48.22 -16.60
N ASN A 7 50.10 48.19 -15.62
CA ASN A 7 50.19 47.06 -14.70
C ASN A 7 48.98 46.98 -13.76
N ARG A 8 48.46 48.13 -13.29
CA ARG A 8 47.28 48.19 -12.40
C ARG A 8 46.03 47.61 -13.07
N ASP A 9 45.79 47.94 -14.33
CA ASP A 9 44.66 47.43 -15.12
C ASP A 9 44.70 45.91 -15.30
N ASN A 10 45.90 45.31 -15.40
CA ASN A 10 46.05 43.86 -15.53
C ASN A 10 45.75 43.12 -14.22
N TYR A 11 46.11 43.69 -13.07
CA TYR A 11 45.76 43.14 -11.75
C TYR A 11 44.26 43.21 -11.48
N GLU A 12 43.61 44.31 -11.84
CA GLU A 12 42.16 44.48 -11.68
C GLU A 12 41.37 43.49 -12.54
N LYS A 13 41.79 43.27 -13.80
CA LYS A 13 41.18 42.27 -14.69
C LYS A 13 41.37 40.84 -14.18
N GLY A 14 42.55 40.52 -13.64
CA GLY A 14 42.82 39.21 -13.04
C GLY A 14 41.97 38.95 -11.79
N PHE A 15 41.80 39.98 -10.94
CA PHE A 15 40.97 39.88 -9.75
C PHE A 15 39.49 39.65 -10.10
N VAL A 16 38.94 40.39 -11.06
CA VAL A 16 37.54 40.22 -11.52
C VAL A 16 37.32 38.81 -12.08
N LEU A 17 38.29 38.26 -12.81
CA LEU A 17 38.21 36.90 -13.32
C LEU A 17 38.15 35.87 -12.18
N VAL A 18 39.01 36.00 -11.16
CA VAL A 18 39.01 35.09 -10.00
C VAL A 18 37.70 35.19 -9.22
N LEU A 19 37.17 36.41 -9.03
CA LEU A 19 35.90 36.63 -8.36
C LEU A 19 34.73 35.99 -9.12
N ALA A 20 34.68 36.19 -10.44
CA ALA A 20 33.66 35.58 -11.29
C ALA A 20 33.74 34.04 -11.23
N LEU A 21 34.95 33.49 -11.24
CA LEU A 21 35.17 32.05 -11.17
C LEU A 21 34.74 31.47 -9.81
N MET A 22 35.07 32.15 -8.70
CA MET A 22 34.53 31.81 -7.37
C MET A 22 33.00 31.84 -7.35
N LEU A 23 32.40 32.89 -7.91
CA LEU A 23 30.93 33.02 -7.93
C LEU A 23 30.26 31.91 -8.75
N ILE A 24 30.83 31.57 -9.92
CA ILE A 24 30.35 30.45 -10.74
C ILE A 24 30.49 29.12 -9.99
N THR A 25 31.62 28.87 -9.32
CA THR A 25 31.79 27.64 -8.53
C THR A 25 30.80 27.56 -7.38
N LEU A 26 30.56 28.66 -6.68
CA LEU A 26 29.59 28.73 -5.58
C LEU A 26 28.17 28.43 -6.07
N MET A 27 27.76 29.06 -7.17
CA MET A 27 26.45 28.83 -7.78
C MET A 27 26.30 27.39 -8.28
N SER A 28 27.38 26.80 -8.81
CA SER A 28 27.36 25.41 -9.29
C SER A 28 27.16 24.43 -8.13
N VAL A 29 27.84 24.62 -7.01
CA VAL A 29 27.65 23.80 -5.79
C VAL A 29 26.23 23.97 -5.24
N LEU A 30 25.71 25.20 -5.21
CA LEU A 30 24.33 25.46 -4.79
C LEU A 30 23.31 24.76 -5.69
N ALA A 31 23.52 24.80 -7.00
CA ALA A 31 22.64 24.18 -7.97
C ALA A 31 22.61 22.66 -7.79
N ILE A 32 23.79 22.01 -7.69
CA ILE A 32 23.89 20.55 -7.52
C ILE A 32 23.18 20.10 -6.24
N THR A 33 23.48 20.75 -5.10
CA THR A 33 22.85 20.41 -3.82
C THR A 33 21.33 20.60 -3.85
N SER A 34 20.85 21.65 -4.52
CA SER A 34 19.41 21.88 -4.70
C SER A 34 18.75 20.78 -5.54
N PHE A 35 19.38 20.37 -6.65
CA PHE A 35 18.85 19.29 -7.49
C PHE A 35 18.83 17.95 -6.75
N GLU A 36 19.90 17.61 -6.02
CA GLU A 36 19.95 16.39 -5.20
C GLU A 36 18.85 16.37 -4.15
N LEU A 37 18.60 17.50 -3.48
CA LEU A 37 17.54 17.63 -2.49
C LEU A 37 16.16 17.44 -3.13
N VAL A 38 15.90 18.06 -4.29
CA VAL A 38 14.63 17.91 -5.01
C VAL A 38 14.41 16.47 -5.48
N ILE A 39 15.45 15.82 -6.01
CA ILE A 39 15.37 14.42 -6.45
C ILE A 39 15.08 13.51 -5.26
N SER A 40 15.79 13.71 -4.14
CA SER A 40 15.62 12.92 -2.91
C SER A 40 14.19 13.06 -2.35
N THR A 41 13.71 14.29 -2.17
CA THR A 41 12.36 14.57 -1.66
C THR A 41 11.28 14.02 -2.58
N THR A 42 11.46 14.11 -3.90
CA THR A 42 10.55 13.52 -4.88
C THR A 42 10.50 12.01 -4.77
N ARG A 43 11.66 11.35 -4.62
CA ARG A 43 11.75 9.90 -4.45
C ARG A 43 11.07 9.44 -3.16
N ILE A 44 11.33 10.12 -2.05
CA ILE A 44 10.70 9.83 -0.75
C ILE A 44 9.18 9.98 -0.85
N THR A 45 8.70 11.08 -1.43
CA THR A 45 7.26 11.34 -1.59
C THR A 45 6.60 10.29 -2.47
N ASN A 46 7.23 9.92 -3.59
CA ASN A 46 6.70 8.90 -4.49
C ASN A 46 6.64 7.52 -3.81
N ASN A 47 7.66 7.16 -3.03
CA ASN A 47 7.68 5.92 -2.25
C ASN A 47 6.58 5.92 -1.19
N HIS A 48 6.41 7.04 -0.46
CA HIS A 48 5.35 7.18 0.53
C HIS A 48 3.95 7.09 -0.09
N LYS A 49 3.75 7.71 -1.27
CA LYS A 49 2.50 7.57 -2.03
C LYS A 49 2.21 6.11 -2.38
N LYS A 50 3.19 5.39 -2.92
CA LYS A 50 3.03 3.96 -3.27
C LYS A 50 2.77 3.09 -2.04
N TYR A 51 3.43 3.38 -0.93
CA TYR A 51 3.18 2.74 0.36
C TYR A 51 1.71 2.88 0.77
N LEU A 52 1.20 4.12 0.79
CA LEU A 52 -0.20 4.38 1.16
C LEU A 52 -1.18 3.76 0.17
N GLN A 53 -0.86 3.78 -1.13
CA GLN A 53 -1.70 3.12 -2.14
C GLN A 53 -1.80 1.61 -1.90
N ALA A 54 -0.68 0.93 -1.61
CA ALA A 54 -0.71 -0.49 -1.29
C ALA A 54 -1.57 -0.78 -0.04
N LEU A 55 -1.50 0.09 0.97
CA LEU A 55 -2.34 0.00 2.17
C LEU A 55 -3.83 0.17 1.85
N TYR A 56 -4.20 1.21 1.08
CA TYR A 56 -5.60 1.42 0.68
C TYR A 56 -6.16 0.29 -0.18
N ILE A 57 -5.31 -0.30 -1.03
CA ILE A 57 -5.69 -1.47 -1.84
C ILE A 57 -5.93 -2.68 -0.93
N ALA A 58 -5.07 -2.93 0.06
CA ALA A 58 -5.31 -3.97 1.05
C ALA A 58 -6.63 -3.73 1.81
N ASP A 59 -6.91 -2.48 2.20
CA ASP A 59 -8.12 -2.12 2.96
C ASP A 59 -9.39 -2.36 2.13
N SER A 60 -9.35 -2.01 0.84
CA SER A 60 -10.45 -2.28 -0.09
C SER A 60 -10.81 -3.78 -0.19
N GLY A 61 -9.83 -4.67 0.00
CA GLY A 61 -10.09 -6.11 0.04
C GLY A 61 -10.80 -6.56 1.31
N ILE A 62 -10.52 -5.94 2.46
CA ILE A 62 -11.26 -6.17 3.71
C ILE A 62 -12.71 -5.70 3.55
N GLU A 63 -12.90 -4.46 3.07
CA GLU A 63 -14.23 -3.88 2.85
C GLU A 63 -15.08 -4.70 1.86
N HIS A 64 -14.48 -5.17 0.76
CA HIS A 64 -15.18 -6.04 -0.18
C HIS A 64 -15.57 -7.36 0.49
N THR A 65 -14.69 -7.94 1.30
CA THR A 65 -14.99 -9.18 2.03
C THR A 65 -16.14 -8.98 3.02
N LEU A 66 -16.16 -7.87 3.76
CA LEU A 66 -17.26 -7.52 4.65
C LEU A 66 -18.59 -7.36 3.90
N CYS A 67 -18.56 -6.69 2.75
CA CYS A 67 -19.73 -6.56 1.87
C CYS A 67 -20.27 -7.93 1.44
N VAL A 68 -19.38 -8.84 1.02
CA VAL A 68 -19.77 -10.21 0.65
C VAL A 68 -20.35 -10.95 1.86
N LEU A 69 -19.67 -10.96 3.01
CA LEU A 69 -20.13 -11.63 4.24
C LEU A 69 -21.49 -11.11 4.73
N SER A 70 -21.77 -9.83 4.55
CA SER A 70 -23.04 -9.21 4.94
C SER A 70 -24.25 -9.69 4.11
N LYS A 71 -24.00 -10.17 2.89
CA LYS A 71 -25.03 -10.64 1.95
C LYS A 71 -25.22 -12.16 2.01
N ILE A 72 -24.36 -12.91 2.70
CA ILE A 72 -24.46 -14.37 2.82
C ILE A 72 -25.66 -14.72 3.71
N ASN A 73 -26.41 -15.75 3.28
CA ASN A 73 -27.40 -16.38 4.16
C ASN A 73 -26.69 -17.34 5.12
N TRP A 74 -26.63 -16.95 6.38
CA TRP A 74 -25.99 -17.72 7.44
C TRP A 74 -26.90 -18.79 8.07
N ALA A 75 -28.15 -18.92 7.61
CA ALA A 75 -29.06 -19.94 8.11
C ALA A 75 -28.49 -21.35 7.87
N GLY A 76 -28.30 -22.10 8.95
CA GLY A 76 -27.76 -23.46 8.90
C GLY A 76 -26.24 -23.54 8.75
N PHE A 77 -25.51 -22.41 8.77
CA PHE A 77 -24.06 -22.43 8.86
C PHE A 77 -23.62 -22.99 10.22
N ASN A 78 -22.78 -24.02 10.19
CA ASN A 78 -22.17 -24.59 11.38
C ASN A 78 -20.68 -24.24 11.40
N TRP A 79 -20.14 -23.91 12.56
CA TRP A 79 -18.74 -23.55 12.73
C TRP A 79 -17.84 -24.78 12.80
N GLN A 80 -17.86 -25.56 11.73
CA GLN A 80 -17.03 -26.75 11.52
C GLN A 80 -16.24 -26.58 10.24
N GLU A 81 -14.98 -27.04 10.21
CA GLU A 81 -14.09 -26.88 9.04
C GLU A 81 -14.71 -27.44 7.75
N SER A 82 -15.46 -28.53 7.86
CA SER A 82 -16.21 -29.15 6.76
C SER A 82 -17.36 -28.29 6.22
N SER A 83 -17.91 -27.39 7.04
CA SER A 83 -18.96 -26.45 6.62
C SER A 83 -18.35 -25.22 5.94
N PHE A 84 -17.10 -24.88 6.26
CA PHE A 84 -16.41 -23.72 5.67
C PHE A 84 -16.10 -23.91 4.19
N SER A 85 -15.78 -25.14 3.75
CA SER A 85 -15.63 -25.48 2.32
C SER A 85 -16.95 -25.42 1.54
N ASN A 86 -18.09 -25.52 2.23
CA ASN A 86 -19.42 -25.56 1.62
C ASN A 86 -20.12 -24.18 1.62
N LEU A 87 -19.48 -23.13 2.16
CA LEU A 87 -19.97 -21.76 2.05
C LEU A 87 -19.98 -21.33 0.58
N ASN A 88 -21.16 -21.04 0.04
CA ASN A 88 -21.27 -20.50 -1.30
C ASN A 88 -21.06 -18.98 -1.29
N LEU A 89 -19.82 -18.57 -1.57
CA LEU A 89 -19.41 -17.16 -1.71
C LEU A 89 -19.52 -16.66 -3.17
N SER A 90 -19.68 -17.57 -4.14
CA SER A 90 -19.60 -17.30 -5.58
C SER A 90 -20.85 -16.62 -6.15
N ASN A 91 -21.98 -16.66 -5.44
CA ASN A 91 -23.27 -16.15 -5.93
C ASN A 91 -23.70 -14.79 -5.33
N VAL A 92 -22.81 -14.11 -4.61
CA VAL A 92 -23.17 -12.93 -3.81
C VAL A 92 -23.13 -11.61 -4.61
N ASP A 93 -22.54 -11.62 -5.81
CA ASP A 93 -22.58 -10.47 -6.72
C ASP A 93 -22.53 -10.95 -8.18
N ALA A 94 -23.69 -11.11 -8.82
CA ALA A 94 -23.82 -11.55 -10.21
C ALA A 94 -23.51 -10.43 -11.23
N SER A 95 -22.60 -9.51 -10.90
CA SER A 95 -22.05 -8.57 -11.87
C SER A 95 -20.80 -9.20 -12.50
N SER A 96 -20.72 -9.19 -13.83
CA SER A 96 -19.78 -9.97 -14.65
C SER A 96 -18.28 -9.67 -14.47
N ASN A 97 -17.93 -8.79 -13.53
CA ASN A 97 -16.56 -8.37 -13.23
C ASN A 97 -16.18 -8.62 -11.76
N ASN A 98 -17.00 -9.31 -10.98
CA ASN A 98 -16.67 -9.58 -9.59
C ASN A 98 -15.72 -10.78 -9.48
N PRO A 99 -14.62 -10.68 -8.72
CA PRO A 99 -13.68 -11.79 -8.54
C PRO A 99 -14.35 -12.97 -7.85
N ASP A 100 -14.21 -14.15 -8.42
CA ASP A 100 -14.72 -15.38 -7.82
C ASP A 100 -13.86 -15.76 -6.62
N TRP A 101 -14.52 -15.91 -5.46
CA TRP A 101 -13.94 -16.58 -4.32
C TRP A 101 -13.70 -18.06 -4.66
N PHE A 102 -12.53 -18.59 -4.32
CA PHE A 102 -12.22 -20.02 -4.45
C PHE A 102 -11.69 -20.59 -3.14
N TYR A 103 -12.14 -21.80 -2.80
CA TYR A 103 -11.68 -22.51 -1.61
C TYR A 103 -10.44 -23.33 -1.94
N SER A 104 -9.36 -23.12 -1.20
CA SER A 104 -8.11 -23.86 -1.35
C SER A 104 -7.42 -24.02 0.00
N SER A 105 -7.00 -25.24 0.30
CA SER A 105 -6.15 -25.57 1.46
C SER A 105 -6.63 -24.99 2.80
N GLY A 106 -7.93 -25.04 3.10
CA GLY A 106 -8.48 -24.54 4.37
C GLY A 106 -8.80 -23.03 4.39
N SER A 107 -8.68 -22.35 3.26
CA SER A 107 -8.90 -20.91 3.14
C SER A 107 -9.71 -20.54 1.90
N TRP A 108 -10.46 -19.45 2.00
CA TRP A 108 -11.08 -18.81 0.84
C TRP A 108 -10.18 -17.73 0.31
N GLN A 109 -9.94 -17.73 -0.99
CA GLN A 109 -9.06 -16.77 -1.64
C GLN A 109 -9.81 -16.02 -2.74
N MET A 110 -9.47 -14.74 -2.88
CA MET A 110 -10.03 -13.87 -3.91
C MET A 110 -8.92 -12.95 -4.40
N THR A 111 -8.78 -12.83 -5.72
CA THR A 111 -7.90 -11.83 -6.33
C THR A 111 -8.72 -10.92 -7.21
N ASN A 112 -8.68 -9.62 -6.95
CA ASN A 112 -9.35 -8.63 -7.78
C ASN A 112 -8.32 -7.66 -8.36
N SER A 113 -8.53 -7.24 -9.59
CA SER A 113 -7.85 -6.10 -10.19
C SER A 113 -8.81 -4.92 -10.24
N ASN A 114 -8.43 -3.79 -9.64
CA ASN A 114 -9.17 -2.54 -9.87
C ASN A 114 -8.88 -1.97 -11.26
N ASP A 115 -9.77 -1.11 -11.76
CA ASP A 115 -9.62 -0.42 -13.06
C ASP A 115 -8.32 0.40 -13.19
N LEU A 116 -7.62 0.62 -12.08
CA LEU A 116 -6.33 1.30 -12.00
C LEU A 116 -5.13 0.34 -12.18
N GLY A 117 -5.38 -0.93 -12.53
CA GLY A 117 -4.37 -1.94 -12.80
C GLY A 117 -3.66 -2.48 -11.55
N ASN A 118 -4.19 -2.21 -10.35
CA ASN A 118 -3.66 -2.75 -9.11
C ASN A 118 -4.51 -3.91 -8.63
N SER A 119 -3.89 -4.87 -7.96
CA SER A 119 -4.58 -6.03 -7.44
C SER A 119 -4.41 -6.19 -5.94
N TYR A 120 -5.42 -6.77 -5.32
CA TYR A 120 -5.32 -7.29 -3.97
C TYR A 120 -5.68 -8.77 -3.97
N THR A 121 -5.08 -9.49 -3.04
CA THR A 121 -5.40 -10.89 -2.74
C THR A 121 -5.92 -10.96 -1.31
N VAL A 122 -7.12 -11.49 -1.14
CA VAL A 122 -7.69 -11.76 0.17
C VAL A 122 -7.60 -13.24 0.46
N THR A 123 -7.22 -13.58 1.69
CA THR A 123 -7.31 -14.92 2.25
C THR A 123 -8.19 -14.86 3.49
N MET A 124 -9.28 -15.63 3.51
CA MET A 124 -10.16 -15.77 4.64
C MET A 124 -10.02 -17.16 5.24
N THR A 125 -9.75 -17.22 6.54
CA THR A 125 -9.67 -18.44 7.33
C THR A 125 -10.67 -18.41 8.46
N MET A 126 -11.23 -19.58 8.76
CA MET A 126 -12.12 -19.73 9.90
C MET A 126 -11.32 -20.03 11.16
N ILE A 127 -11.58 -19.31 12.23
CA ILE A 127 -11.04 -19.60 13.57
C ILE A 127 -12.20 -20.14 14.41
N VAL A 128 -12.10 -21.42 14.76
CA VAL A 128 -13.06 -22.10 15.63
C VAL A 128 -12.48 -22.23 17.03
N ASP A 129 -13.18 -21.68 18.01
CA ASP A 129 -12.88 -21.85 19.42
C ASP A 129 -13.72 -23.01 19.96
N GLY A 130 -13.06 -24.16 20.16
CA GLY A 130 -13.70 -25.37 20.67
C GLY A 130 -14.25 -25.24 22.10
N ASN A 131 -13.81 -24.24 22.87
CA ASN A 131 -14.25 -24.02 24.25
C ASN A 131 -15.39 -23.01 24.34
N ASN A 132 -15.47 -22.05 23.40
CA ASN A 132 -16.52 -21.05 23.37
C ASN A 132 -16.96 -20.74 21.93
N PRO A 133 -18.04 -21.37 21.45
CA PRO A 133 -18.54 -21.15 20.09
C PRO A 133 -18.91 -19.69 19.77
N ASN A 134 -19.18 -18.86 20.80
CA ASN A 134 -19.45 -17.44 20.62
C ASN A 134 -18.19 -16.63 20.24
N ASN A 135 -17.00 -17.23 20.35
CA ASN A 135 -15.72 -16.63 19.99
C ASN A 135 -15.23 -17.06 18.58
N ASN A 136 -16.05 -17.82 17.87
CA ASN A 136 -15.78 -18.17 16.48
C ASN A 136 -15.78 -16.92 15.62
N ARG A 137 -14.80 -16.83 14.73
CA ARG A 137 -14.55 -15.64 13.92
C ARG A 137 -13.88 -16.02 12.61
N PHE A 138 -14.01 -15.13 11.63
CA PHE A 138 -13.19 -15.18 10.42
C PHE A 138 -11.99 -14.29 10.57
N ARG A 139 -10.82 -14.80 10.20
CA ARG A 139 -9.63 -13.99 10.01
C ARG A 139 -9.47 -13.74 8.52
N VAL A 140 -9.45 -12.47 8.15
CA VAL A 140 -9.32 -12.02 6.78
C VAL A 140 -7.98 -11.31 6.66
N GLU A 141 -7.09 -11.85 5.84
CA GLU A 141 -5.82 -11.24 5.48
C GLU A 141 -5.93 -10.72 4.04
N SER A 142 -5.89 -9.40 3.87
CA SER A 142 -5.92 -8.76 2.55
C SER A 142 -4.56 -8.17 2.24
N THR A 143 -3.98 -8.55 1.11
CA THR A 143 -2.67 -8.11 0.66
C THR A 143 -2.80 -7.28 -0.61
N GLY A 144 -2.45 -6.00 -0.53
CA GLY A 144 -2.38 -5.07 -1.65
C GLY A 144 -0.95 -4.89 -2.13
N THR A 145 -0.75 -4.90 -3.45
CA THR A 145 0.58 -4.68 -4.05
C THR A 145 0.55 -3.55 -5.07
N VAL A 146 1.49 -2.61 -4.95
CA VAL A 146 1.74 -1.54 -5.91
C VAL A 146 3.23 -1.48 -6.21
N SER A 147 3.61 -1.90 -7.43
CA SER A 147 5.02 -2.02 -7.82
C SER A 147 5.78 -2.93 -6.84
N SER A 148 6.79 -2.45 -6.14
CA SER A 148 7.55 -3.21 -5.13
C SER A 148 7.03 -3.05 -3.70
N PHE A 149 5.92 -2.32 -3.49
CA PHE A 149 5.34 -2.11 -2.17
C PHE A 149 4.20 -3.09 -1.98
N THR A 150 4.32 -3.93 -0.97
CA THR A 150 3.28 -4.89 -0.56
C THR A 150 2.87 -4.58 0.86
N LYS A 151 1.56 -4.56 1.11
CA LYS A 151 0.98 -4.32 2.42
C LYS A 151 -0.10 -5.34 2.70
N THR A 152 -0.14 -5.81 3.95
CA THR A 152 -1.12 -6.78 4.39
C THR A 152 -1.87 -6.20 5.58
N ILE A 153 -3.19 -6.18 5.49
CA ILE A 153 -4.09 -5.86 6.59
C ILE A 153 -4.72 -7.16 7.06
N VAL A 154 -4.80 -7.31 8.37
CA VAL A 154 -5.50 -8.41 9.02
C VAL A 154 -6.71 -7.84 9.73
N ALA A 155 -7.88 -8.38 9.40
CA ALA A 155 -9.11 -8.13 10.12
C ALA A 155 -9.61 -9.44 10.74
N GLU A 156 -10.09 -9.36 11.98
CA GLU A 156 -10.88 -10.44 12.58
C GLU A 156 -12.34 -10.02 12.61
N ILE A 157 -13.21 -10.83 12.01
CA ILE A 157 -14.64 -10.57 11.85
C ILE A 157 -15.38 -11.60 12.67
N GLY A 158 -15.99 -11.15 13.77
CA GLY A 158 -16.82 -12.00 14.62
C GLY A 158 -18.30 -11.68 14.49
N ASN A 159 -19.12 -12.44 15.22
CA ASN A 159 -20.57 -12.31 15.30
C ASN A 159 -21.28 -12.36 13.96
N ILE A 160 -21.64 -13.56 13.53
CA ILE A 160 -22.51 -13.76 12.37
C ILE A 160 -23.93 -14.03 12.85
N PRO A 161 -24.98 -13.44 12.23
CA PRO A 161 -25.00 -12.81 10.90
C PRO A 161 -24.74 -11.29 10.80
N ASP A 162 -24.34 -10.61 11.88
CA ASP A 162 -24.04 -9.16 11.88
C ASP A 162 -22.52 -8.92 11.97
N PRO A 163 -21.76 -9.19 10.87
CA PRO A 163 -20.31 -9.26 10.90
C PRO A 163 -19.73 -7.93 11.40
N LYS A 164 -19.01 -7.98 12.53
CA LYS A 164 -18.32 -6.83 13.10
C LYS A 164 -16.83 -7.08 13.12
N ILE A 165 -16.09 -6.05 12.72
CA ILE A 165 -14.64 -6.02 12.87
C ILE A 165 -14.33 -5.99 14.37
N LEU A 166 -13.68 -7.04 14.85
CA LEU A 166 -13.17 -7.18 16.21
C LEU A 166 -11.73 -6.68 16.33
N LEU A 167 -10.94 -6.88 15.27
CA LEU A 167 -9.55 -6.47 15.16
C LEU A 167 -9.32 -5.95 13.75
N TRP A 168 -8.57 -4.86 13.64
CA TRP A 168 -8.05 -4.35 12.37
C TRP A 168 -6.63 -3.87 12.62
N MET A 169 -5.67 -4.47 11.92
CA MET A 169 -4.26 -4.09 12.07
C MET A 169 -3.47 -4.32 10.79
N GLU A 170 -2.47 -3.47 10.58
CA GLU A 170 -1.42 -3.73 9.61
C GLU A 170 -0.52 -4.86 10.12
N LYS A 171 -0.23 -5.84 9.26
CA LYS A 171 0.72 -6.91 9.55
C LYS A 171 2.09 -6.46 9.08
N GLU A 172 3.02 -6.32 10.02
CA GLU A 172 4.44 -6.15 9.69
C GLU A 172 4.94 -7.45 9.04
N MET A 173 5.55 -7.32 7.86
CA MET A 173 6.19 -8.42 7.13
C MET A 173 7.69 -8.46 7.41
#